data_AF-A0A7S2IE02-F1
#
_entry.id   AF-A0A7S2IE02-F1
#
_cell.length_a   1.000
_cell.length_b   1.000
_cell.length_c   1.000
_cell.angle_alpha   90.00
_cell.angle_beta   90.00
_cell.angle_gamma   90.00
#
_symmetry.space_group_name_H-M   'P 1'
#
loop_
_entity.id
_entity.type
_entity.pdbx_description
1 polymer ?
#
loop_
_entity_poly.entity_id
_entity_poly.type
_entity_poly.pdbx_seq_one_letter_code
_entity_poly.pdbx_strand_id
1 'polypeptide(L)'
;MRSDFILPTCFIMIMTTNFLPAPTTTTTTTTVLGFTITPPPSLSSLHHIKNNNLMIPPKNQQQRFHPPPHPTLQMMSIDLNEIEAQAIATSEAWGIETTKFYDTNEANQIENLLNKRADVACFRIGGGGGKGKKRSNPTRTRFVFTNPDLGLDDTTANADYCRVLRVSNIDLGNVDPWGNVLTSIGVDLDMIGDVVVVDGLLVYLVVDPDVVKTCVRLLPKVLPGSGVTVEELEE
;
A
#
# COMPACT_ATOMS: atom_id res chain seq x y z
N MET A 1 15.59 46.52 35.27
CA MET A 1 14.36 46.91 34.56
C MET A 1 13.64 45.63 34.21
N ARG A 2 12.54 45.35 34.91
CA ARG A 2 11.70 44.15 34.71
C ARG A 2 10.62 44.53 33.70
N SER A 3 10.60 43.84 32.57
CA SER A 3 9.59 43.97 31.54
C SER A 3 8.60 42.80 31.69
N ASP A 4 7.44 43.11 32.23
CA ASP A 4 6.28 42.23 32.29
C ASP A 4 5.72 42.04 30.86
N PHE A 5 5.75 40.81 30.36
CA PHE A 5 5.13 40.44 29.09
C PHE A 5 3.73 39.88 29.37
N ILE A 6 2.72 40.65 28.98
CA ILE A 6 1.30 40.29 29.02
C ILE A 6 0.99 39.52 27.73
N LEU A 7 0.60 38.26 27.84
CA LEU A 7 0.07 37.46 26.72
C LEU A 7 -1.45 37.69 26.61
N PRO A 8 -1.99 38.02 25.42
CA PRO A 8 -3.43 38.07 25.23
C PRO A 8 -4.01 36.66 25.05
N THR A 9 -5.09 36.42 25.79
CA THR A 9 -5.93 35.22 25.79
C THR A 9 -6.69 35.12 24.46
N CYS A 10 -6.33 34.17 23.59
CA CYS A 10 -7.12 33.87 22.40
C CYS A 10 -8.32 33.00 22.77
N PHE A 11 -9.51 33.55 22.51
CA PHE A 11 -10.82 32.94 22.58
C PHE A 11 -10.92 31.71 21.67
N ILE A 12 -11.34 30.56 22.22
CA ILE A 12 -11.76 29.38 21.46
C ILE A 12 -13.26 29.55 21.16
N MET A 13 -13.60 29.81 19.89
CA MET A 13 -14.98 29.84 19.42
C MET A 13 -15.35 28.45 18.88
N ILE A 14 -16.14 27.69 19.67
CA ILE A 14 -16.68 26.39 19.28
C ILE A 14 -17.90 26.65 18.37
N MET A 15 -17.71 26.53 17.06
CA MET A 15 -18.81 26.48 16.09
C MET A 15 -19.38 25.06 16.09
N THR A 16 -20.55 24.91 16.71
CA THR A 16 -21.40 23.73 16.64
C THR A 16 -22.15 23.74 15.32
N THR A 17 -21.76 22.90 14.37
CA THR A 17 -22.54 22.66 13.15
C THR A 17 -23.52 21.51 13.39
N ASN A 18 -24.79 21.82 13.18
CA ASN A 18 -25.92 20.93 13.37
C ASN A 18 -25.87 19.74 12.41
N PHE A 19 -26.01 18.54 12.98
CA PHE A 19 -26.29 17.30 12.26
C PHE A 19 -27.61 17.42 11.49
N LEU A 20 -27.55 17.23 10.17
CA LEU A 20 -28.71 16.93 9.34
C LEU A 20 -28.94 15.40 9.30
N PRO A 21 -30.18 14.91 9.50
CA PRO A 21 -30.47 13.49 9.44
C PRO A 21 -30.42 12.94 7.99
N ALA A 22 -29.92 11.72 7.87
CA ALA A 22 -29.76 10.98 6.63
C ALA A 22 -31.10 10.71 5.90
N PRO A 23 -31.12 10.69 4.56
CA PRO A 23 -32.30 10.30 3.80
C PRO A 23 -32.54 8.78 3.92
N THR A 24 -33.74 8.43 4.39
CA THR A 24 -34.32 7.09 4.35
C THR A 24 -34.66 6.73 2.90
N THR A 25 -33.97 5.74 2.33
CA THR A 25 -34.38 5.13 1.06
C THR A 25 -35.09 3.80 1.29
N THR A 26 -36.30 3.78 0.76
CA THR A 26 -37.35 2.78 0.78
C THR A 26 -36.90 1.42 0.20
N THR A 27 -37.27 0.35 0.90
CA THR A 27 -37.15 -1.04 0.44
C THR A 27 -38.21 -1.32 -0.63
N THR A 28 -37.79 -1.65 -1.85
CA THR A 28 -38.68 -2.21 -2.87
C THR A 28 -38.47 -3.71 -2.93
N THR A 29 -39.47 -4.46 -2.49
CA THR A 29 -39.58 -5.92 -2.66
C THR A 29 -39.99 -6.21 -4.09
N THR A 30 -39.11 -6.83 -4.87
CA THR A 30 -39.47 -7.45 -6.15
C THR A 30 -39.41 -8.96 -5.99
N THR A 31 -40.58 -9.57 -5.93
CA THR A 31 -40.78 -11.01 -6.07
C THR A 31 -40.61 -11.39 -7.54
N VAL A 32 -39.64 -12.24 -7.88
CA VAL A 32 -39.61 -12.94 -9.17
C VAL A 32 -39.69 -14.44 -8.92
N LEU A 33 -40.79 -14.99 -9.44
CA LEU A 33 -41.12 -16.41 -9.54
C LEU A 33 -40.18 -17.14 -10.50
N GLY A 34 -39.92 -18.42 -10.23
CA GLY A 34 -39.57 -19.39 -11.27
C GLY A 34 -38.22 -20.09 -11.10
N PHE A 35 -38.18 -21.08 -10.21
CA PHE A 35 -37.17 -22.14 -10.26
C PHE A 35 -37.58 -23.16 -11.32
N THR A 36 -36.71 -23.42 -12.30
CA THR A 36 -36.72 -24.64 -13.10
C THR A 36 -35.40 -25.35 -12.84
N ILE A 37 -35.44 -26.36 -11.96
CA ILE A 37 -34.30 -27.21 -11.63
C ILE A 37 -34.26 -28.32 -12.69
N THR A 38 -33.36 -28.22 -13.66
CA THR A 38 -33.02 -29.32 -14.56
C THR A 38 -32.05 -30.27 -13.84
N PRO A 39 -32.33 -31.59 -13.78
CA PRO A 39 -31.41 -32.56 -13.18
C PRO A 39 -30.15 -32.71 -14.05
N PRO A 40 -28.97 -32.92 -13.44
CA PRO A 40 -27.77 -33.27 -14.20
C PRO A 40 -27.89 -34.69 -14.79
N PRO A 41 -27.37 -34.94 -16.00
CA PRO A 41 -27.37 -36.28 -16.58
C PRO A 41 -26.49 -37.24 -15.79
N SER A 42 -27.01 -38.44 -15.60
CA SER A 42 -26.36 -39.59 -14.97
C SER A 42 -25.09 -40.01 -15.71
N LEU A 43 -23.95 -40.03 -15.01
CA LEU A 43 -22.73 -40.66 -15.47
C LEU A 43 -22.81 -42.17 -15.20
N SER A 44 -23.06 -42.93 -16.25
CA SER A 44 -22.92 -44.38 -16.25
C SER A 44 -22.09 -44.84 -17.45
N SER A 45 -21.21 -45.81 -17.15
CA SER A 45 -20.36 -46.62 -18.06
C SER A 45 -18.97 -46.00 -18.35
N LEU A 46 -17.86 -46.40 -17.71
CA LEU A 46 -17.19 -47.71 -17.58
C LEU A 46 -16.54 -48.19 -18.90
N HIS A 47 -15.25 -48.56 -18.77
CA HIS A 47 -14.30 -49.18 -19.71
C HIS A 47 -13.49 -48.25 -20.63
N HIS A 48 -12.17 -48.13 -20.39
CA HIS A 48 -11.18 -49.09 -20.91
C HIS A 48 -9.78 -48.73 -20.39
N ILE A 49 -9.24 -49.54 -19.49
CA ILE A 49 -7.81 -49.52 -19.15
C ILE A 49 -7.08 -50.13 -20.35
N LYS A 50 -6.43 -49.30 -21.15
CA LYS A 50 -5.50 -49.76 -22.19
C LYS A 50 -4.08 -49.59 -21.64
N ASN A 51 -3.47 -50.72 -21.34
CA ASN A 51 -2.04 -50.86 -21.05
C ASN A 51 -1.23 -50.19 -22.17
N ASN A 52 -0.65 -49.03 -21.87
CA ASN A 52 0.41 -48.46 -22.68
C ASN A 52 1.76 -48.86 -22.08
N ASN A 53 2.50 -49.60 -22.90
CA ASN A 53 3.86 -50.05 -22.67
C ASN A 53 4.74 -48.89 -22.17
N LEU A 54 5.39 -49.13 -21.03
CA LEU A 54 6.57 -48.40 -20.58
C LEU A 54 7.67 -48.55 -21.63
N MET A 55 7.78 -47.58 -22.53
CA MET A 55 8.97 -47.39 -23.33
C MET A 55 9.98 -46.65 -22.46
N ILE A 56 10.91 -47.42 -21.88
CA ILE A 56 12.05 -46.89 -21.12
C ILE A 56 12.99 -46.23 -22.14
N PRO A 57 13.20 -44.91 -22.10
CA PRO A 57 14.15 -44.27 -23.00
C PRO A 57 15.58 -44.71 -22.65
N PRO A 58 16.44 -44.96 -23.65
CA PRO A 58 17.82 -45.36 -23.40
C PRO A 58 18.57 -44.26 -22.64
N LYS A 59 19.16 -44.64 -21.51
CA LYS A 59 20.22 -43.88 -20.84
C LYS A 59 21.39 -43.78 -21.81
N ASN A 60 21.54 -42.65 -22.50
CA ASN A 60 22.82 -42.05 -22.90
C ASN A 60 22.57 -40.93 -23.91
N GLN A 61 22.40 -39.72 -23.40
CA GLN A 61 22.91 -38.49 -24.01
C GLN A 61 22.67 -37.37 -22.98
N GLN A 62 23.66 -37.13 -22.12
CA GLN A 62 23.74 -35.88 -21.38
C GLN A 62 24.05 -34.77 -22.40
N GLN A 63 23.04 -34.31 -23.11
CA GLN A 63 23.09 -32.99 -23.72
C GLN A 63 23.16 -32.01 -22.55
N ARG A 64 24.31 -31.34 -22.41
CA ARG A 64 24.47 -30.18 -21.55
C ARG A 64 23.49 -29.12 -22.03
N PHE A 65 22.30 -29.12 -21.47
CA PHE A 65 21.42 -27.97 -21.52
C PHE A 65 22.14 -26.87 -20.75
N HIS A 66 22.82 -25.99 -21.48
CA HIS A 66 23.15 -24.68 -20.95
C HIS A 66 21.82 -24.03 -20.60
N PRO A 67 21.57 -23.67 -19.32
CA PRO A 67 20.42 -22.85 -19.01
C PRO A 67 20.51 -21.60 -19.89
N PRO A 68 19.43 -21.18 -20.55
CA PRO A 68 19.42 -19.91 -21.26
C PRO A 68 19.87 -18.83 -20.25
N PRO A 69 20.70 -17.86 -20.66
CA PRO A 69 21.07 -16.77 -19.78
C PRO A 69 19.78 -16.19 -19.24
N HIS A 70 19.60 -16.28 -17.91
CA HIS A 70 18.49 -15.64 -17.25
C HIS A 70 18.50 -14.19 -17.71
N PRO A 71 17.37 -13.64 -18.20
CA PRO A 71 17.29 -12.22 -18.42
C PRO A 71 17.66 -11.59 -17.08
N THR A 72 18.80 -10.91 -17.03
CA THR A 72 19.13 -10.01 -15.93
C THR A 72 17.91 -9.13 -15.81
N LEU A 73 17.14 -9.30 -14.72
CA LEU A 73 16.07 -8.39 -14.37
C LEU A 73 16.72 -7.02 -14.43
N GLN A 74 16.39 -6.25 -15.47
CA GLN A 74 16.81 -4.86 -15.54
C GLN A 74 16.18 -4.24 -14.30
N MET A 75 17.01 -4.01 -13.27
CA MET A 75 16.63 -3.16 -12.16
C MET A 75 16.11 -1.90 -12.82
N MET A 76 14.80 -1.64 -12.68
CA MET A 76 14.20 -0.44 -13.22
C MET A 76 14.93 0.72 -12.54
N SER A 77 15.87 1.32 -13.26
CA SER A 77 16.59 2.48 -12.77
C SER A 77 15.59 3.60 -12.67
N ILE A 78 15.49 4.22 -11.50
CA ILE A 78 14.74 5.47 -11.35
C ILE A 78 15.34 6.52 -12.31
N ASP A 79 14.48 7.29 -12.97
CA ASP A 79 14.93 8.46 -13.73
C ASP A 79 15.01 9.66 -12.78
N LEU A 80 16.21 9.91 -12.27
CA LEU A 80 16.47 11.01 -11.36
C LEU A 80 16.16 12.39 -11.96
N ASN A 81 16.29 12.54 -13.29
CA ASN A 81 16.01 13.81 -13.95
C ASN A 81 14.50 14.07 -14.00
N GLU A 82 13.71 13.01 -14.20
CA GLU A 82 12.25 13.10 -14.16
C GLU A 82 11.77 13.51 -12.76
N ILE A 83 12.30 12.89 -11.71
CA ILE A 83 11.97 13.24 -10.32
C ILE A 83 12.35 14.67 -9.97
N GLU A 84 13.54 15.12 -10.39
CA GLU A 84 13.93 16.52 -10.18
C GLU A 84 13.02 17.48 -10.93
N ALA A 85 12.72 17.21 -12.21
CA ALA A 85 11.83 18.04 -13.01
C ALA A 85 10.42 18.13 -12.40
N GLN A 86 9.90 17.01 -11.90
CA GLN A 86 8.62 16.93 -11.19
C GLN A 86 8.63 17.79 -9.92
N ALA A 87 9.67 17.65 -9.09
CA ALA A 87 9.79 18.41 -7.85
C ALA A 87 9.88 19.93 -8.09
N ILE A 88 10.59 20.34 -9.16
CA ILE A 88 10.68 21.73 -9.60
C ILE A 88 9.32 22.24 -10.06
N ALA A 89 8.68 21.52 -10.98
CA ALA A 89 7.38 21.91 -11.51
C ALA A 89 6.34 22.07 -10.39
N THR A 90 6.34 21.17 -9.41
CA THR A 90 5.45 21.24 -8.25
C THR A 90 5.75 22.43 -7.35
N SER A 91 7.03 22.73 -7.09
CA SER A 91 7.40 23.92 -6.31
C SER A 91 7.02 25.22 -7.02
N GLU A 92 7.26 25.33 -8.33
CA GLU A 92 6.91 26.49 -9.16
C GLU A 92 5.39 26.68 -9.28
N ALA A 93 4.64 25.57 -9.31
CA ALA A 93 3.18 25.57 -9.32
C ALA A 93 2.54 25.88 -7.96
N TRP A 94 3.34 26.07 -6.89
CA TRP A 94 2.85 26.19 -5.52
C TRP A 94 1.96 25.00 -5.12
N GLY A 95 2.30 23.81 -5.61
CA GLY A 95 1.57 22.57 -5.39
C GLY A 95 2.16 21.73 -4.26
N ILE A 96 1.48 20.61 -3.99
CA ILE A 96 2.00 19.50 -3.21
C ILE A 96 1.84 18.24 -4.04
N GLU A 97 2.92 17.51 -4.22
CA GLU A 97 2.92 16.27 -5.00
C GLU A 97 3.67 15.18 -4.26
N THR A 98 3.23 13.94 -4.46
CA THR A 98 3.76 12.77 -3.77
C THR A 98 4.24 11.73 -4.75
N THR A 99 5.41 11.15 -4.49
CA THR A 99 5.93 10.05 -5.30
C THR A 99 5.32 8.72 -4.87
N LYS A 100 5.60 7.67 -5.65
CA LYS A 100 5.45 6.29 -5.17
C LYS A 100 6.44 5.94 -4.04
N PHE A 101 6.28 4.77 -3.44
CA PHE A 101 7.23 4.22 -2.49
C PHE A 101 8.45 3.61 -3.19
N TYR A 102 9.62 4.15 -2.88
CA TYR A 102 10.93 3.71 -3.35
C TYR A 102 11.66 2.87 -2.32
N ASP A 103 12.54 1.99 -2.78
CA ASP A 103 13.44 1.25 -1.90
C ASP A 103 14.49 2.17 -1.29
N THR A 104 15.13 1.72 -0.21
CA THR A 104 16.13 2.50 0.54
C THR A 104 17.24 3.08 -0.36
N ASN A 105 17.73 2.32 -1.35
CA ASN A 105 18.79 2.78 -2.24
C ASN A 105 18.34 3.93 -3.15
N GLU A 106 17.17 3.79 -3.75
CA GLU A 106 16.55 4.79 -4.62
C GLU A 106 16.19 6.05 -3.84
N ALA A 107 15.60 5.88 -2.65
CA ALA A 107 15.27 6.99 -1.78
C ALA A 107 16.51 7.80 -1.39
N ASN A 108 17.63 7.14 -1.07
CA ASN A 108 18.87 7.83 -0.76
C ASN A 108 19.42 8.60 -1.98
N GLN A 109 19.20 8.12 -3.22
CA GLN A 109 19.59 8.86 -4.43
C GLN A 109 18.76 10.13 -4.62
N ILE A 110 17.44 10.02 -4.45
CA ILE A 110 16.50 11.16 -4.52
C ILE A 110 16.82 12.20 -3.44
N GLU A 111 17.06 11.76 -2.21
CA GLU A 111 17.41 12.63 -1.09
C GLU A 111 18.72 13.38 -1.38
N ASN A 112 19.76 12.69 -1.85
CA ASN A 112 21.04 13.33 -2.20
C ASN A 112 20.93 14.33 -3.37
N LEU A 113 20.02 14.07 -4.32
CA LEU A 113 19.75 14.97 -5.44
C LEU A 113 19.09 16.26 -4.96
N LEU A 114 18.01 16.14 -4.18
CA LEU A 114 17.19 17.28 -3.77
C LEU A 114 17.73 18.05 -2.56
N ASN A 115 18.56 17.45 -1.71
CA ASN A 115 19.15 18.12 -0.54
C ASN A 115 20.05 19.32 -0.90
N LYS A 116 20.41 19.49 -2.18
CA LYS A 116 21.19 20.65 -2.66
C LYS A 116 20.31 21.79 -3.20
N ARG A 117 18.99 21.60 -3.26
CA ARG A 117 18.02 22.55 -3.82
C ARG A 117 17.38 23.33 -2.66
N ALA A 118 17.44 24.66 -2.73
CA ALA A 118 16.83 25.55 -1.73
C ALA A 118 15.41 26.00 -2.13
N ASP A 119 15.07 25.80 -3.39
CA ASP A 119 13.82 26.20 -4.04
C ASP A 119 12.78 25.06 -4.08
N VAL A 120 13.07 23.92 -3.46
CA VAL A 120 12.14 22.79 -3.33
C VAL A 120 12.22 22.29 -1.89
N ALA A 121 11.07 22.20 -1.22
CA ALA A 121 10.96 21.45 0.03
C ALA A 121 10.65 19.98 -0.30
N CYS A 122 11.40 19.07 0.33
CA CYS A 122 11.33 17.64 0.08
C CYS A 122 11.26 16.90 1.42
N PHE A 123 10.14 16.22 1.65
CA PHE A 123 9.90 15.45 2.87
C PHE A 123 9.97 13.97 2.59
N ARG A 124 10.83 13.25 3.32
CA ARG A 124 10.92 11.79 3.24
C ARG A 124 9.91 11.16 4.19
N ILE A 125 9.01 10.36 3.63
CA ILE A 125 7.85 9.80 4.32
C ILE A 125 7.84 8.29 4.21
N GLY A 126 7.52 7.60 5.31
CA GLY A 126 7.49 6.15 5.40
C GLY A 126 8.08 5.67 6.73
N GLY A 127 7.61 4.52 7.20
CA GLY A 127 7.99 3.96 8.50
C GLY A 127 7.33 4.67 9.66
N GLY A 128 6.31 4.04 10.23
CA GLY A 128 5.49 4.56 11.34
C GLY A 128 6.25 4.71 12.66
N GLY A 129 7.17 5.67 12.74
CA GLY A 129 7.68 6.17 14.00
C GLY A 129 7.06 7.52 14.28
N GLY A 130 5.98 7.48 15.07
CA GLY A 130 5.42 8.65 15.72
C GLY A 130 6.44 9.37 16.60
N LYS A 131 6.11 10.61 16.98
CA LYS A 131 6.99 11.52 17.73
C LYS A 131 7.67 10.81 18.92
N GLY A 132 9.00 10.83 18.93
CA GLY A 132 9.82 10.40 20.08
C GLY A 132 10.18 8.92 20.14
N LYS A 133 9.75 8.07 19.19
CA LYS A 133 10.28 6.71 19.06
C LYS A 133 11.34 6.67 17.96
N LYS A 134 12.46 6.01 18.23
CA LYS A 134 13.52 5.75 17.26
C LYS A 134 12.88 5.03 16.07
N ARG A 135 12.67 5.76 14.95
CA ARG A 135 12.15 5.18 13.71
C ARG A 135 13.02 3.97 13.37
N SER A 136 12.42 2.79 13.29
CA SER A 136 13.06 1.71 12.54
C SER A 136 13.25 2.25 11.12
N ASN A 137 14.46 2.17 10.57
CA ASN A 137 14.69 2.69 9.22
C ASN A 137 13.71 2.00 8.27
N PRO A 138 12.76 2.73 7.65
CA PRO A 138 11.83 2.14 6.72
C PRO A 138 12.57 1.52 5.55
N THR A 139 12.11 0.35 5.09
CA THR A 139 12.70 -0.29 3.91
C THR A 139 12.25 0.41 2.63
N ARG A 140 11.00 0.89 2.63
CA ARG A 140 10.38 1.65 1.54
C ARG A 140 9.88 3.01 2.02
N THR A 141 10.20 4.06 1.26
CA THR A 141 9.80 5.44 1.56
C THR A 141 9.35 6.17 0.31
N ARG A 142 8.42 7.10 0.45
CA ARG A 142 8.02 8.04 -0.59
C ARG A 142 8.47 9.45 -0.24
N PHE A 143 8.37 10.36 -1.22
CA PHE A 143 8.68 11.77 -1.03
C PHE A 143 7.47 12.65 -1.27
N VAL A 144 7.42 13.76 -0.55
CA VAL A 144 6.47 14.86 -0.79
C VAL A 144 7.26 16.09 -1.21
N PHE A 145 6.92 16.62 -2.37
CA PHE A 145 7.52 17.82 -2.95
C PHE A 145 6.57 18.99 -2.80
N THR A 146 7.10 20.14 -2.44
CA THR A 146 6.32 21.37 -2.36
C THR A 146 7.23 22.60 -2.39
N ASN A 147 6.61 23.78 -2.45
CA ASN A 147 7.31 25.05 -2.31
C ASN A 147 7.70 25.28 -0.83
N PRO A 148 8.95 25.64 -0.51
CA PRO A 148 9.40 25.85 0.87
C PRO A 148 8.61 26.94 1.61
N ASP A 149 8.02 27.90 0.90
CA ASP A 149 7.25 28.99 1.49
C ASP A 149 5.81 28.59 1.88
N LEU A 150 5.35 27.37 1.54
CA LEU A 150 4.02 26.87 1.91
C LEU A 150 3.92 26.42 3.37
N GLY A 151 5.05 26.33 4.09
CA GLY A 151 5.06 26.05 5.53
C GLY A 151 4.62 24.63 5.93
N LEU A 152 4.66 23.67 5.00
CA LEU A 152 4.47 22.25 5.32
C LEU A 152 5.63 21.78 6.20
N ASP A 153 5.34 21.01 7.25
CA ASP A 153 6.35 20.39 8.11
C ASP A 153 6.34 18.86 8.01
N ASP A 154 7.44 18.22 8.44
CA ASP A 154 7.60 16.76 8.40
C ASP A 154 6.46 15.99 9.10
N THR A 155 5.89 16.56 10.17
CA THR A 155 4.84 15.89 10.94
C THR A 155 3.55 15.88 10.14
N THR A 156 3.17 17.03 9.60
CA THR A 156 1.97 17.23 8.79
C THR A 156 2.09 16.43 7.50
N ALA A 157 3.26 16.48 6.84
CA ALA A 157 3.50 15.70 5.64
C ALA A 157 3.32 14.19 5.90
N ASN A 158 3.92 13.65 6.97
CA ASN A 158 3.77 12.23 7.32
C ASN A 158 2.31 11.88 7.64
N ALA A 159 1.64 12.74 8.41
CA ALA A 159 0.25 12.55 8.82
C ALA A 159 -0.76 12.71 7.69
N ASP A 160 -0.44 13.37 6.57
CA ASP A 160 -1.37 13.60 5.45
C ASP A 160 -1.11 12.67 4.27
N TYR A 161 0.15 12.29 4.03
CA TYR A 161 0.55 11.56 2.81
C TYR A 161 1.01 10.13 3.06
N CYS A 162 0.84 9.63 4.28
CA CYS A 162 1.14 8.26 4.66
C CYS A 162 0.11 7.79 5.70
N ARG A 163 -0.33 6.53 5.58
CA ARG A 163 -1.26 5.91 6.52
C ARG A 163 -0.75 4.56 6.97
N VAL A 164 -1.01 4.24 8.23
CA VAL A 164 -0.67 2.94 8.80
C VAL A 164 -1.96 2.17 9.05
N LEU A 165 -2.09 1.01 8.42
CA LEU A 165 -3.19 0.10 8.65
C LEU A 165 -2.74 -1.04 9.56
N ARG A 166 -3.51 -1.30 10.60
CA ARG A 166 -3.38 -2.48 11.46
C ARG A 166 -4.35 -3.55 11.00
N VAL A 167 -3.82 -4.71 10.64
CA VAL A 167 -4.58 -5.91 10.27
C VAL A 167 -4.45 -6.94 11.37
N SER A 168 -5.57 -7.40 11.91
CA SER A 168 -5.60 -8.37 13.03
C SER A 168 -6.33 -9.65 12.65
N ASN A 169 -6.09 -10.73 13.41
CA ASN A 169 -6.73 -12.04 13.29
C ASN A 169 -6.49 -12.76 11.95
N ILE A 170 -5.31 -12.54 11.35
CA ILE A 170 -4.89 -13.27 10.15
C ILE A 170 -4.28 -14.62 10.53
N ASP A 171 -4.22 -15.55 9.58
CA ASP A 171 -3.49 -16.80 9.70
C ASP A 171 -2.64 -17.01 8.43
N LEU A 172 -1.46 -16.39 8.39
CA LEU A 172 -0.57 -16.42 7.23
C LEU A 172 0.37 -17.63 7.20
N GLY A 173 0.47 -18.39 8.29
CA GLY A 173 1.52 -19.40 8.47
C GLY A 173 2.92 -18.81 8.21
N ASN A 174 3.71 -19.48 7.37
CA ASN A 174 5.07 -19.05 6.98
C ASN A 174 5.13 -18.41 5.57
N VAL A 175 4.01 -17.98 5.02
CA VAL A 175 3.96 -17.40 3.66
C VAL A 175 3.94 -15.88 3.76
N ASP A 176 4.62 -15.20 2.83
CA ASP A 176 4.49 -13.76 2.59
C ASP A 176 3.62 -13.54 1.34
N PRO A 177 2.28 -13.43 1.48
CA PRO A 177 1.39 -13.33 0.33
C PRO A 177 1.11 -11.87 -0.06
N TRP A 178 1.72 -10.87 0.60
CA TRP A 178 1.23 -9.49 0.56
C TRP A 178 1.22 -8.89 -0.83
N GLY A 179 2.27 -9.12 -1.63
CA GLY A 179 2.31 -8.64 -3.02
C GLY A 179 1.13 -9.16 -3.86
N ASN A 180 0.81 -10.46 -3.73
CA ASN A 180 -0.27 -11.09 -4.47
C ASN A 180 -1.65 -10.66 -3.95
N VAL A 181 -1.81 -10.59 -2.63
CA VAL A 181 -3.06 -10.18 -1.98
C VAL A 181 -3.41 -8.75 -2.36
N LEU A 182 -2.46 -7.82 -2.27
CA LEU A 182 -2.68 -6.40 -2.57
C LEU A 182 -3.02 -6.20 -4.06
N THR A 183 -2.28 -6.88 -4.95
CA THR A 183 -2.59 -6.85 -6.38
C THR A 183 -3.99 -7.43 -6.67
N SER A 184 -4.39 -8.50 -5.98
CA SER A 184 -5.70 -9.14 -6.18
C SER A 184 -6.90 -8.25 -5.80
N ILE A 185 -6.68 -7.27 -4.91
CA ILE A 185 -7.70 -6.27 -4.53
C ILE A 185 -7.57 -4.96 -5.34
N GLY A 186 -6.71 -4.95 -6.37
CA GLY A 186 -6.50 -3.82 -7.27
C GLY A 186 -5.65 -2.70 -6.66
N VAL A 187 -4.80 -3.01 -5.68
CA VAL A 187 -3.87 -2.04 -5.08
C VAL A 187 -2.49 -2.22 -5.70
N ASP A 188 -1.97 -1.15 -6.28
CA ASP A 188 -0.62 -1.12 -6.83
C ASP A 188 0.44 -1.19 -5.72
N LEU A 189 1.50 -1.97 -5.93
CA LEU A 189 2.60 -2.11 -4.98
C LEU A 189 3.46 -0.85 -4.87
N ASP A 190 3.37 0.05 -5.87
CA ASP A 190 3.97 1.38 -5.82
C ASP A 190 3.29 2.29 -4.77
N MET A 191 2.05 1.96 -4.36
CA MET A 191 1.28 2.68 -3.32
C MET A 191 1.45 2.09 -1.91
N ILE A 192 2.34 1.12 -1.76
CA ILE A 192 2.55 0.39 -0.51
C ILE A 192 3.98 0.61 -0.03
N GLY A 193 4.13 1.00 1.23
CA GLY A 193 5.42 1.10 1.89
C GLY A 193 5.84 -0.21 2.53
N ASP A 194 6.24 -0.13 3.80
CA ASP A 194 6.62 -1.30 4.59
C ASP A 194 5.41 -2.16 4.97
N VAL A 195 5.63 -3.47 5.00
CA VAL A 195 4.72 -4.46 5.57
C VAL A 195 5.42 -5.18 6.71
N VAL A 196 4.93 -4.99 7.93
CA VAL A 196 5.53 -5.54 9.14
C VAL A 196 4.60 -6.59 9.74
N VAL A 197 5.00 -7.86 9.65
CA VAL A 197 4.27 -8.98 10.24
C VAL A 197 4.76 -9.22 11.68
N VAL A 198 3.83 -9.26 12.62
CA VAL A 198 4.05 -9.49 14.05
C VAL A 198 3.35 -10.79 14.44
N ASP A 199 4.14 -11.77 14.87
CA ASP A 199 3.71 -13.08 15.36
C ASP A 199 2.80 -13.88 14.40
N GLY A 200 2.77 -13.53 13.11
CA GLY A 200 1.94 -14.18 12.08
C GLY A 200 0.44 -13.92 12.20
N LEU A 201 0.01 -13.14 13.20
CA LEU A 201 -1.41 -12.85 13.53
C LEU A 201 -1.78 -11.37 13.38
N LEU A 202 -0.78 -10.50 13.30
CA LEU A 202 -0.94 -9.05 13.24
C LEU A 202 -0.01 -8.50 12.16
N VAL A 203 -0.51 -7.59 11.31
CA VAL A 203 0.32 -6.87 10.34
C VAL A 203 0.08 -5.37 10.42
N TYR A 204 1.16 -4.61 10.27
CA TYR A 204 1.12 -3.19 10.00
C TYR A 204 1.50 -2.94 8.55
N LEU A 205 0.63 -2.28 7.80
CA LEU A 205 0.88 -1.87 6.42
C LEU A 205 1.00 -0.35 6.37
N VAL A 206 2.11 0.14 5.84
CA VAL A 206 2.25 1.52 5.42
C VAL A 206 1.67 1.66 4.02
N VAL A 207 0.73 2.58 3.82
CA VAL A 207 0.01 2.73 2.55
C VAL A 207 -0.17 4.20 2.17
N ASP A 208 -0.36 4.44 0.87
CA ASP A 208 -0.88 5.69 0.36
C ASP A 208 -2.32 5.93 0.87
N PRO A 209 -2.68 7.16 1.29
CA PRO A 209 -4.05 7.51 1.69
C PRO A 209 -5.14 7.11 0.69
N ASP A 210 -4.87 7.17 -0.61
CA ASP A 210 -5.83 6.88 -1.67
C ASP A 210 -6.27 5.41 -1.69
N VAL A 211 -5.42 4.49 -1.22
CA VAL A 211 -5.72 3.05 -1.22
C VAL A 211 -6.33 2.57 0.11
N VAL A 212 -6.39 3.41 1.15
CA VAL A 212 -6.90 3.05 2.48
C VAL A 212 -8.30 2.45 2.44
N LYS A 213 -9.24 3.14 1.77
CA LYS A 213 -10.63 2.67 1.67
C LYS A 213 -10.74 1.32 0.97
N THR A 214 -9.90 1.07 -0.03
CA THR A 214 -9.84 -0.21 -0.74
C THR A 214 -9.30 -1.30 0.18
N CYS A 215 -8.19 -1.04 0.87
CA CYS A 215 -7.57 -1.96 1.82
C CYS A 215 -8.54 -2.34 2.95
N VAL A 216 -9.12 -1.35 3.65
CA VAL A 216 -10.06 -1.58 4.76
C VAL A 216 -11.27 -2.43 4.33
N ARG A 217 -11.79 -2.18 3.12
CA ARG A 217 -12.99 -2.87 2.63
C ARG A 217 -12.72 -4.29 2.11
N LEU A 218 -11.56 -4.52 1.51
CA LEU A 218 -11.30 -5.74 0.73
C LEU A 218 -10.33 -6.71 1.40
N LEU A 219 -9.33 -6.24 2.15
CA LEU A 219 -8.37 -7.12 2.83
C LEU A 219 -9.04 -8.16 3.75
N PRO A 220 -10.08 -7.83 4.56
CA PRO A 220 -10.78 -8.82 5.37
C PRO A 220 -11.41 -9.98 4.58
N LYS A 221 -11.65 -9.79 3.27
CA LYS A 221 -12.33 -10.78 2.41
C LYS A 221 -11.36 -11.72 1.70
N VAL A 222 -10.11 -11.32 1.58
CA VAL A 222 -9.08 -12.06 0.82
C VAL A 222 -8.02 -12.69 1.72
N LEU A 223 -7.83 -12.15 2.93
CA LEU A 223 -6.86 -12.68 3.87
C LEU A 223 -7.37 -13.94 4.56
N PRO A 224 -6.53 -14.97 4.72
CA PRO A 224 -6.86 -16.12 5.55
C PRO A 224 -6.93 -15.69 7.01
N GLY A 225 -7.95 -16.18 7.73
CA GLY A 225 -8.19 -15.84 9.13
C GLY A 225 -9.67 -15.87 9.49
N SER A 226 -9.97 -15.85 10.79
CA SER A 226 -11.34 -15.78 11.30
C SER A 226 -11.56 -14.43 11.98
N GLY A 227 -12.52 -13.65 11.48
CA GLY A 227 -12.78 -12.32 12.01
C GLY A 227 -11.64 -11.32 11.74
N VAL A 228 -11.05 -11.39 10.54
CA VAL A 228 -10.00 -10.43 10.12
C VAL A 228 -10.55 -9.01 10.19
N THR A 229 -9.83 -8.13 10.90
CA THR A 229 -10.16 -6.70 10.99
C THR A 229 -9.03 -5.86 10.41
N VAL A 230 -9.39 -4.72 9.84
CA VAL A 230 -8.44 -3.73 9.33
C VAL A 230 -8.85 -2.37 9.88
N GLU A 231 -7.92 -1.72 10.55
CA GLU A 231 -8.12 -0.44 11.23
C GLU A 231 -7.02 0.53 10.82
N GLU A 232 -7.40 1.77 10.54
CA GLU A 232 -6.46 2.86 10.35
C GLU A 232 -5.97 3.34 11.71
N LEU A 233 -4.66 3.51 11.88
CA LEU A 233 -4.07 4.06 13.08
C LEU A 233 -3.85 5.56 12.89
N GLU A 234 -4.35 6.35 13.84
CA GLU A 234 -3.98 7.76 13.98
C GLU A 234 -2.56 7.83 14.57
N GLU A 235 -1.66 8.55 13.90
CA GLU A 235 -0.28 8.83 14.38
C GLU A 235 -0.22 9.98 15.39
#